data_AF-A0A268EIB6-F1
#
_entry.id   AF-A0A268EIB6-F1
#
_cell.length_a   1.000
_cell.length_b   1.000
_cell.length_c   1.000
_cell.angle_alpha   90.00
_cell.angle_beta   90.00
_cell.angle_gamma   90.00
#
_symmetry.space_group_name_H-M   'P 1'
#
loop_
_entity.id
_entity.type
_entity.pdbx_description
1 polymer ?
#
loop_
_entity_poly.entity_id
_entity_poly.type
_entity_poly.pdbx_seq_one_letter_code
_entity_poly.pdbx_strand_id
1 'polypeptide(L)'
;MINRTFVIRSNELPEEMRSWNWKELSYSNTKDYPEIPCVIVMAKDSYGVIIPYQISKTQNLREFFRRSYNKNVGISDKECNTIFYVEEMIDAERDRKKEALQNFFKVYHIV
;
A
#
# COMPACT_ATOMS: atom_id res chain seq x y z
N MET A 1 22.36 -3.93 7.50
CA MET A 1 20.95 -3.57 7.29
C MET A 1 20.46 -4.34 6.08
N ILE A 2 19.48 -5.22 6.25
CA ILE A 2 18.87 -5.90 5.11
C ILE A 2 18.03 -4.85 4.41
N ASN A 3 18.46 -4.41 3.22
CA ASN A 3 17.62 -3.67 2.28
C ASN A 3 16.43 -4.58 2.00
N ARG A 4 15.31 -4.35 2.69
CA ARG A 4 14.02 -4.97 2.38
C ARG A 4 13.52 -4.28 1.13
N THR A 5 14.09 -4.70 0.02
CA THR A 5 13.62 -4.34 -1.30
C THR A 5 12.20 -4.86 -1.38
N PHE A 6 11.27 -3.99 -1.74
CA PHE A 6 9.95 -4.32 -2.24
C PHE A 6 10.05 -5.49 -3.24
N VAL A 7 9.72 -6.73 -2.83
CA VAL A 7 9.68 -7.91 -3.70
C VAL A 7 8.22 -8.38 -3.86
N ILE A 8 7.34 -7.50 -4.33
CA ILE A 8 6.72 -7.81 -5.62
C ILE A 8 7.92 -7.68 -6.52
N ARG A 9 8.44 -8.75 -7.15
CA ARG A 9 9.65 -8.61 -7.99
C ARG A 9 9.46 -7.33 -8.75
N SER A 10 10.26 -6.28 -8.46
CA SER A 10 9.92 -4.95 -8.95
C SER A 10 9.73 -5.04 -10.46
N ASN A 11 10.51 -5.91 -11.10
CA ASN A 11 10.44 -6.44 -12.48
C ASN A 11 9.10 -6.94 -13.02
N GLU A 12 8.11 -7.28 -12.19
CA GLU A 12 6.77 -7.72 -12.60
C GLU A 12 5.76 -6.57 -12.61
N LEU A 13 6.04 -5.48 -11.88
CA LEU A 13 5.26 -4.25 -12.02
C LEU A 13 5.56 -3.61 -13.38
N PRO A 14 4.55 -3.02 -14.05
CA PRO A 14 4.76 -2.20 -15.23
C PRO A 14 5.80 -1.10 -14.96
N GLU A 15 6.61 -0.75 -15.96
CA GLU A 15 7.70 0.22 -15.84
C GLU A 15 7.26 1.53 -15.17
N GLU A 16 6.08 2.02 -15.56
CA GLU A 16 5.46 3.18 -14.95
C GLU A 16 5.33 3.04 -13.42
N MET A 17 4.74 1.95 -12.93
CA MET A 17 4.53 1.73 -11.50
C MET A 17 5.83 1.55 -10.73
N ARG A 18 6.85 0.95 -11.35
CA ARG A 18 8.18 0.80 -10.74
C ARG A 18 8.86 2.15 -10.49
N SER A 19 8.61 3.12 -11.37
CA SER A 19 9.17 4.46 -11.26
C SER A 19 8.51 5.32 -10.18
N TRP A 20 7.40 4.86 -9.59
CA TRP A 20 6.77 5.58 -8.50
C TRP A 20 7.67 5.52 -7.26
N ASN A 21 7.80 6.64 -6.56
CA ASN A 21 8.64 6.74 -5.36
C ASN A 21 7.97 6.02 -4.17
N TRP A 22 8.06 4.70 -4.15
CA TRP A 22 7.46 3.84 -3.13
C TRP A 22 8.14 4.02 -1.77
N LYS A 23 7.31 4.09 -0.73
CA LYS A 23 7.74 4.12 0.67
C LYS A 23 7.05 2.99 1.43
N GLU A 24 7.74 2.45 2.43
CA GLU A 24 7.28 1.32 3.25
C GLU A 24 7.05 1.74 4.70
N LEU A 25 6.00 1.22 5.32
CA LEU A 25 5.71 1.33 6.74
C LEU A 25 5.35 -0.04 7.32
N SER A 26 5.79 -0.30 8.55
CA SER A 26 5.29 -1.43 9.32
C SER A 26 3.90 -1.11 9.90
N TYR A 27 2.99 -2.08 9.87
CA TYR A 27 1.64 -1.99 10.43
C TYR A 27 1.59 -1.96 11.98
N SER A 28 2.70 -1.66 12.67
CA SER A 28 2.81 -1.79 14.14
C SER A 28 2.68 -0.48 14.93
N ASN A 29 3.03 0.68 14.35
CA ASN A 29 2.95 1.98 15.02
C ASN A 29 2.41 3.08 14.11
N THR A 30 1.09 3.26 14.12
CA THR A 30 0.38 4.23 13.27
C THR A 30 0.59 5.69 13.68
N LYS A 31 1.10 5.96 14.89
CA LYS A 31 1.33 7.33 15.40
C LYS A 31 2.39 8.08 14.59
N ASP A 32 3.36 7.34 14.05
CA ASP A 32 4.47 7.91 13.29
C ASP A 32 4.16 8.07 11.80
N TYR A 33 2.95 7.69 11.37
CA TYR A 33 2.59 7.80 9.97
C TYR A 33 2.48 9.26 9.55
N PRO A 34 2.92 9.61 8.33
CA PRO A 34 2.86 10.98 7.85
C PRO A 34 1.42 11.42 7.58
N GLU A 35 1.16 12.73 7.68
CA GLU A 35 -0.13 13.34 7.38
C GLU A 35 -0.14 13.84 5.94
N ILE A 36 -0.08 12.90 4.99
CA ILE A 36 0.08 13.21 3.58
C ILE A 36 -0.97 12.51 2.73
N PRO A 37 -1.36 13.12 1.60
CA PRO A 37 -2.12 12.44 0.57
C PRO A 37 -1.27 11.41 -0.16
N CYS A 38 -1.84 10.22 -0.37
CA CYS A 38 -1.13 9.11 -1.01
C CYS A 38 -2.09 8.04 -1.53
N VAL A 39 -1.52 7.17 -2.36
CA VAL A 39 -2.08 5.86 -2.70
C VAL A 39 -1.40 4.82 -1.82
N ILE A 40 -2.18 3.89 -1.28
CA ILE A 40 -1.77 2.90 -0.28
C ILE A 40 -2.02 1.51 -0.84
N VAL A 41 -1.06 0.62 -0.63
CA VAL A 41 -1.19 -0.83 -0.82
C VAL A 41 -0.90 -1.49 0.53
N MET A 42 -1.92 -2.12 1.10
CA MET A 42 -1.79 -2.97 2.28
C MET A 42 -1.51 -4.39 1.82
N ALA A 43 -0.48 -5.01 2.37
CA ALA A 43 0.00 -6.30 1.91
C ALA A 43 0.55 -7.19 3.04
N LYS A 44 0.60 -8.49 2.76
CA LYS A 44 1.36 -9.47 3.54
C LYS A 44 2.67 -9.75 2.87
N ASP A 45 3.76 -9.59 3.62
CA ASP A 45 5.02 -10.22 3.30
C ASP A 45 4.99 -11.67 3.81
N SER A 46 5.06 -12.62 2.89
CA SER A 46 5.19 -14.05 3.16
C SER A 46 6.45 -14.57 2.47
N TYR A 47 7.52 -14.77 3.24
CA TYR A 47 8.82 -15.27 2.76
C TYR A 47 9.43 -14.43 1.61
N GLY A 48 9.26 -13.10 1.65
CA GLY A 48 9.76 -12.20 0.61
C GLY A 48 8.83 -12.08 -0.60
N VAL A 49 7.60 -12.58 -0.50
CA VAL A 49 6.53 -12.36 -1.48
C VAL A 49 5.53 -11.37 -0.88
N ILE A 50 5.37 -10.23 -1.53
CA ILE A 50 4.35 -9.24 -1.17
C ILE A 50 3.04 -9.64 -1.82
N ILE A 51 2.04 -9.96 -1.01
CA ILE A 51 0.68 -10.28 -1.43
C ILE A 51 -0.20 -9.08 -1.09
N PRO A 52 -0.60 -8.25 -2.07
CA PRO A 52 -1.56 -7.18 -1.84
C PRO A 52 -2.88 -7.74 -1.31
N TYR A 53 -3.54 -7.01 -0.43
CA TYR A 53 -4.91 -7.30 0.00
C TYR A 53 -5.85 -6.15 -0.29
N GLN A 54 -5.36 -4.93 -0.09
CA GLN A 54 -6.20 -3.76 -0.24
C GLN A 54 -5.39 -2.63 -0.88
N ILE A 55 -6.04 -1.96 -1.81
CA ILE A 55 -5.51 -0.78 -2.49
C ILE A 55 -6.49 0.35 -2.22
N SER A 56 -5.99 1.48 -1.75
CA SER A 56 -6.82 2.62 -1.34
C SER A 56 -6.10 3.93 -1.63
N LYS A 57 -6.85 5.03 -1.66
CA LYS A 57 -6.30 6.38 -1.68
C LYS A 57 -6.77 7.13 -0.45
N THR A 58 -5.98 8.10 -0.01
CA THR A 58 -6.36 9.00 1.09
C THR A 58 -5.77 10.39 0.91
N GLN A 59 -6.41 11.38 1.54
CA GLN A 59 -5.83 12.72 1.71
C GLN A 59 -4.88 12.78 2.92
N ASN A 60 -4.96 11.81 3.82
CA ASN A 60 -4.18 11.77 5.05
C ASN A 60 -3.93 10.31 5.46
N LEU A 61 -2.68 9.86 5.34
CA LEU A 61 -2.26 8.49 5.64
C LEU A 61 -2.47 8.12 7.12
N ARG A 62 -2.03 8.98 8.04
CA ARG A 62 -2.23 8.79 9.47
C ARG A 62 -3.70 8.65 9.83
N GLU A 63 -4.54 9.55 9.34
CA GLU A 63 -5.96 9.54 9.66
C GLU A 63 -6.68 8.32 9.07
N PHE A 64 -6.30 7.89 7.86
CA PHE A 64 -6.81 6.67 7.24
C PHE A 64 -6.66 5.48 8.20
N PHE A 65 -5.45 5.24 8.71
CA PHE A 65 -5.20 4.14 9.63
C PHE A 65 -5.78 4.38 11.03
N ARG A 66 -5.82 5.61 11.54
CA ARG A 66 -6.48 5.93 12.82
C ARG A 66 -7.98 5.58 12.79
N ARG A 67 -8.64 5.85 11.66
CA ARG A 67 -10.07 5.52 11.48
C ARG A 67 -10.29 4.03 11.25
N SER A 68 -9.40 3.37 10.51
CA SER A 68 -9.45 1.92 10.26
C SER A 68 -9.12 1.09 11.49
N TYR A 69 -8.27 1.56 12.40
CA TYR A 69 -8.01 0.88 13.68
C TYR A 69 -9.22 0.92 14.61
N ASN A 70 -10.03 1.98 14.54
CA ASN A 70 -11.20 2.17 15.40
C ASN A 70 -12.48 1.49 14.88
N LYS A 71 -12.51 1.11 13.60
CA LYS A 71 -13.59 0.29 13.04
C LYS A 71 -12.99 -1.10 12.91
N ASN A 72 -13.51 -2.12 13.59
CA ASN A 72 -13.10 -3.52 13.37
C ASN A 72 -13.28 -3.89 11.88
N VAL A 73 -12.33 -3.55 11.01
CA VAL A 73 -12.37 -3.86 9.58
C VAL A 73 -11.99 -5.34 9.50
N GLY A 74 -12.92 -6.16 9.01
CA GLY A 74 -12.87 -7.62 9.05
C GLY A 74 -11.75 -8.31 8.26
N ILE A 75 -10.67 -7.62 7.90
CA ILE A 75 -9.42 -8.23 7.49
C ILE A 75 -8.62 -8.34 8.78
N SER A 76 -8.44 -9.55 9.30
CA SER A 76 -7.74 -9.70 10.58
C SER A 76 -6.41 -8.97 10.49
N ASP A 77 -6.16 -8.01 11.39
CA ASP A 77 -4.88 -7.32 11.57
C ASP A 77 -3.67 -8.30 11.69
N LYS A 78 -3.94 -9.60 11.79
CA LYS A 78 -2.97 -10.70 11.82
C LYS A 78 -2.33 -11.02 10.46
N GLU A 79 -2.89 -10.57 9.34
CA GLU A 79 -2.35 -10.94 8.02
C GLU A 79 -1.62 -9.80 7.30
N CYS A 80 -2.06 -8.55 7.47
CA CYS A 80 -1.37 -7.39 6.90
C CYS A 80 -0.23 -6.96 7.83
N ASN A 81 1.02 -7.20 7.43
CA ASN A 81 2.20 -6.81 8.21
C ASN A 81 2.95 -5.60 7.62
N THR A 82 2.65 -5.25 6.36
CA THR A 82 3.41 -4.24 5.60
C THR A 82 2.48 -3.32 4.82
N ILE A 83 2.75 -2.01 4.90
CA ILE A 83 2.07 -0.98 4.14
C ILE A 83 3.06 -0.37 3.17
N PHE A 84 2.64 -0.23 1.94
CA PHE A 84 3.36 0.51 0.92
C PHE A 84 2.54 1.71 0.47
N TYR A 85 3.20 2.82 0.21
CA TYR A 85 2.51 4.00 -0.27
C TYR A 85 3.32 4.82 -1.25
N VAL A 86 2.61 5.57 -2.09
CA VAL A 86 3.16 6.54 -3.03
C VAL A 86 2.51 7.88 -2.73
N GLU A 87 3.35 8.87 -2.41
CA GLU A 87 2.92 10.25 -2.18
C GLU A 87 2.41 10.83 -3.49
N GLU A 88 1.24 11.44 -3.46
CA GLU A 88 0.67 12.09 -4.62
C GLU A 88 -0.32 13.14 -4.14
N MET A 89 -0.04 14.41 -4.43
CA MET A 89 -0.82 15.56 -3.96
C MET A 89 -2.03 15.83 -4.85
N ILE A 90 -1.97 15.44 -6.13
CA ILE A 90 -3.02 15.68 -7.11
C ILE A 90 -4.07 14.56 -7.00
N ASP A 91 -5.34 14.91 -6.77
CA ASP A 91 -6.38 13.89 -6.55
C ASP A 91 -6.65 13.02 -7.77
N ALA A 92 -6.67 13.62 -8.96
CA ALA A 92 -6.84 12.89 -10.21
C ALA A 92 -5.70 11.87 -10.44
N GLU A 93 -4.46 12.23 -10.12
CA GLU A 93 -3.33 11.30 -10.21
C GLU A 93 -3.39 10.21 -9.14
N ARG A 94 -3.88 10.50 -7.92
CA ARG A 94 -4.14 9.47 -6.92
C ARG A 94 -5.18 8.46 -7.41
N ASP A 95 -6.26 8.92 -8.04
CA ASP A 95 -7.27 8.03 -8.63
C ASP A 95 -6.66 7.18 -9.75
N ARG A 96 -5.98 7.82 -10.69
CA ARG A 96 -5.31 7.13 -11.81
C ARG A 96 -4.36 6.04 -11.31
N LYS A 97 -3.50 6.36 -10.34
CA LYS A 97 -2.54 5.41 -9.74
C LYS A 97 -3.25 4.27 -9.00
N LYS A 98 -4.30 4.58 -8.23
CA LYS A 98 -5.11 3.57 -7.53
C LYS A 98 -5.76 2.60 -8.53
N GLU A 99 -6.40 3.12 -9.57
CA GLU A 99 -7.05 2.30 -10.61
C GLU A 99 -6.05 1.45 -11.36
N ALA A 100 -4.88 2.02 -11.72
CA ALA A 100 -3.83 1.28 -12.39
C ALA A 100 -3.34 0.09 -11.55
N LEU A 101 -3.10 0.30 -10.24
CA LEU A 101 -2.74 -0.78 -9.32
C LEU A 101 -3.87 -1.81 -9.20
N GLN A 102 -5.12 -1.37 -9.00
CA GLN A 102 -6.26 -2.29 -8.89
C GLN A 102 -6.42 -3.14 -10.15
N ASN A 103 -6.27 -2.56 -11.33
CA ASN A 103 -6.35 -3.30 -12.59
C ASN A 103 -5.19 -4.27 -12.76
N PHE A 104 -3.97 -3.87 -12.40
CA PHE A 104 -2.82 -4.76 -12.41
C PHE A 104 -3.05 -5.96 -11.48
N PHE A 105 -3.44 -5.72 -10.23
CA PHE A 105 -3.62 -6.79 -9.24
C PHE A 105 -4.89 -7.62 -9.39
N LYS A 106 -5.93 -7.12 -10.08
CA LYS A 106 -7.11 -7.92 -10.47
C LYS A 106 -6.73 -9.12 -11.33
N VAL A 107 -5.74 -8.98 -12.19
CA VAL A 107 -5.23 -10.07 -13.04
C VAL A 107 -4.58 -11.18 -12.21
N TYR A 108 -4.16 -10.88 -10.97
CA TYR A 108 -3.50 -11.82 -10.05
C TYR A 108 -4.45 -12.44 -9.01
N HIS A 109 -5.79 -12.34 -9.19
CA HIS A 109 -6.81 -12.91 -8.29
C HIS A 109 -6.70 -12.47 -6.82
N ILE A 110 -6.60 -11.16 -6.59
CA ILE A 110 -6.70 -10.59 -5.23
C ILE A 110 -8.14 -10.11 -5.04
N VAL A 111 -8.83 -10.71 -4.06
CA VAL A 111 -10.26 -10.50 -3.72
C VAL A 111 -10.42 -9.34 -2.75
#